data_AF-A0A2R7YXU1-F1
#
_entry.id   AF-A0A2R7YXU1-F1
#
_cell.length_a   1.000
_cell.length_b   1.000
_cell.length_c   1.000
_cell.angle_alpha   90.00
_cell.angle_beta   90.00
_cell.angle_gamma   90.00
#
_symmetry.space_group_name_H-M   'P 1'
#
loop_
_entity.id
_entity.type
_entity.pdbx_description
1 polymer ?
#
loop_
_entity_poly.entity_id
_entity_poly.type
_entity_poly.pdbx_seq_one_letter_code
_entity_poly.pdbx_strand_id
1 'polypeptide(L)'
;MLADETPLGGSRIDVGRRIGWLLRTARQLSPTPVRLQDIADHAGVSVAVVHRAETGAVRSGRVASSYEEVLGLAPGTVRAPIDILCRTFAYSPADRDPGPDVTTVAEMSALLGRVRASPHGGDWLAWARAFSGPAALGLPVDLAASLLHRLVGEMDRSVASAYTTRYEALALMRCGPYGEVMLDVARERLAEPHVQFLADLMSAVGEHVSPDALAWCLELLRDPRDRVVTAACLGLENMASISGDPDFWSPLVRPLLEIYNETEPDSEQWRWLSHVLRLVPPAELSPAPVRPVRALAPGAQSLVGMAGLHEAHWHESEVLARSVTSDLGLREQPMLARLVHDIVFGPHETRAVTGYMLLTALPDLAAAVADEVVHVVEAHPDPVIRDRAGRRLPAFTHAPPDRLHRWVSGRDERLRRVGLRVAGTSGVLLPDEVLIDAIRDGDTLAALAAAGLSGHALVARLADDESLAEDVRGAAAWWLRNGTRVVDPAV
;
A
#
# COMPACT_ATOMS: atom_id res chain seq x y z
N MET A 1 -1.89 14.99 23.62
CA MET A 1 -1.83 14.68 22.18
C MET A 1 -1.03 13.39 22.04
N LEU A 2 -1.30 12.56 21.03
CA LEU A 2 -0.51 11.33 20.82
C LEU A 2 0.64 11.65 19.89
N ALA A 3 1.82 11.14 20.21
CA ALA A 3 3.04 11.27 19.44
C ALA A 3 3.75 9.91 19.39
N ASP A 4 4.43 9.64 18.28
CA ASP A 4 5.39 8.56 18.14
C ASP A 4 6.77 9.13 18.47
N GLU A 5 7.25 8.85 19.69
CA GLU A 5 8.51 9.40 20.22
C GLU A 5 9.73 8.58 19.81
N THR A 6 9.57 7.54 18.98
CA THR A 6 10.74 6.79 18.51
C THR A 6 11.60 7.64 17.57
N PRO A 7 12.92 7.37 17.48
CA PRO A 7 13.79 8.12 16.55
C PRO A 7 13.29 8.02 15.10
N LEU A 8 13.32 9.12 14.33
CA LEU A 8 12.83 9.19 12.94
C LEU A 8 13.48 8.14 12.02
N GLY A 9 14.79 7.96 12.13
CA GLY A 9 15.57 6.93 11.43
C GLY A 9 15.82 5.65 12.23
N GLY A 10 15.23 5.51 13.43
CA GLY A 10 15.39 4.31 14.25
C GLY A 10 14.69 3.11 13.62
N SER A 11 15.00 1.88 14.03
CA SER A 11 14.39 0.65 13.49
C SER A 11 12.95 0.39 13.96
N ARG A 12 12.42 1.21 14.88
CA ARG A 12 11.13 1.01 15.53
C ARG A 12 10.22 2.23 15.40
N ILE A 13 8.92 1.98 15.48
CA ILE A 13 7.84 2.97 15.59
C ILE A 13 6.95 2.62 16.79
N ASP A 14 6.18 3.57 17.31
CA ASP A 14 5.15 3.29 18.31
C ASP A 14 3.83 2.89 17.65
N VAL A 15 3.67 1.58 17.39
CA VAL A 15 2.48 1.00 16.75
C VAL A 15 1.22 1.28 17.57
N GLY A 16 1.29 1.13 18.90
CA GLY A 16 0.14 1.36 19.77
C GLY A 16 -0.36 2.80 19.67
N ARG A 17 0.55 3.78 19.73
CA ARG A 17 0.19 5.20 19.58
C ARG A 17 -0.41 5.52 18.23
N ARG A 18 0.08 4.93 17.13
CA ARG A 18 -0.51 5.11 15.79
C ARG A 18 -1.94 4.59 15.73
N ILE A 19 -2.21 3.41 16.29
CA ILE A 19 -3.57 2.85 16.39
C ILE A 19 -4.48 3.76 17.23
N GLY A 20 -4.03 4.18 18.42
CA GLY A 20 -4.81 5.07 19.27
C GLY A 20 -5.10 6.42 18.62
N TRP A 21 -4.13 6.94 17.87
CA TRP A 21 -4.28 8.18 17.10
C TRP A 21 -5.31 8.03 15.98
N LEU A 22 -5.27 6.93 15.22
CA LEU A 22 -6.26 6.66 14.17
C LEU A 22 -7.68 6.65 14.76
N LEU A 23 -7.92 5.84 15.80
CA LEU A 23 -9.23 5.73 16.44
C LEU A 23 -9.73 7.08 16.96
N ARG A 24 -8.88 7.80 17.72
CA ARG A 24 -9.26 9.10 18.25
C ARG A 24 -9.57 10.11 17.15
N THR A 25 -8.74 10.15 16.10
CA THR A 25 -8.90 11.11 15.00
C THR A 25 -10.15 10.81 14.18
N ALA A 26 -10.47 9.52 13.94
CA ALA A 26 -11.72 9.11 13.30
C ALA A 26 -12.95 9.69 14.02
N ARG A 27 -12.98 9.59 15.35
CA ARG A 27 -14.08 10.16 16.15
C ARG A 27 -14.08 11.69 16.19
N GLN A 28 -12.92 12.33 16.13
CA GLN A 28 -12.81 13.80 16.09
C GLN A 28 -13.24 14.38 14.75
N LEU A 29 -13.02 13.67 13.66
CA LEU A 29 -13.43 14.04 12.31
C LEU A 29 -14.87 13.65 11.97
N SER A 30 -15.57 12.95 12.87
CA SER A 30 -16.97 12.59 12.64
C SER A 30 -17.81 13.87 12.47
N PRO A 31 -18.69 13.93 11.45
CA PRO A 31 -19.56 15.09 11.22
C PRO A 31 -20.55 15.30 12.38
N THR A 32 -20.83 14.24 13.13
CA THR A 32 -21.68 14.27 14.33
C THR A 32 -20.85 14.01 15.58
N PRO A 33 -21.10 14.72 16.71
CA PRO A 33 -20.38 14.45 17.95
C PRO A 33 -20.63 13.02 18.45
N VAL A 34 -19.58 12.18 18.42
CA VAL A 34 -19.61 10.81 18.96
C VAL A 34 -18.84 10.75 20.29
N ARG A 35 -19.49 10.20 21.32
CA ARG A 35 -18.89 10.03 22.65
C ARG A 35 -18.27 8.64 22.76
N LEU A 36 -17.30 8.49 23.66
CA LEU A 36 -16.71 7.17 23.95
C LEU A 36 -17.75 6.16 24.47
N GLN A 37 -18.82 6.64 25.12
CA GLN A 37 -19.90 5.78 25.60
C GLN A 37 -20.64 5.11 24.44
N ASP A 38 -20.87 5.83 23.34
CA ASP A 38 -21.62 5.31 22.20
C ASP A 38 -20.84 4.14 21.55
N ILE A 39 -19.51 4.28 21.43
CA ILE A 39 -18.61 3.21 21.00
C ILE A 39 -18.59 2.03 21.99
N ALA A 40 -18.54 2.33 23.29
CA ALA A 40 -18.45 1.34 24.34
C ALA A 40 -19.72 0.47 24.40
N ASP A 41 -20.89 1.09 24.30
CA ASP A 41 -22.19 0.43 24.29
C ASP A 41 -22.32 -0.49 23.07
N HIS A 42 -21.93 0.01 21.89
CA HIS A 42 -21.95 -0.78 20.65
C HIS A 42 -20.99 -1.97 20.69
N ALA A 43 -19.78 -1.75 21.21
CA ALA A 43 -18.78 -2.80 21.38
C ALA A 43 -19.11 -3.79 22.52
N GLY A 44 -20.05 -3.47 23.42
CA GLY A 44 -20.29 -4.25 24.63
C GLY A 44 -19.09 -4.27 25.60
N VAL A 45 -18.33 -3.16 25.68
CA VAL A 45 -17.17 -3.01 26.58
C VAL A 45 -17.33 -1.77 27.46
N SER A 46 -16.44 -1.58 28.44
CA SER A 46 -16.45 -0.34 29.24
C SER A 46 -15.78 0.82 28.50
N VAL A 47 -16.19 2.07 28.80
CA VAL A 47 -15.54 3.29 28.31
C VAL A 47 -14.04 3.31 28.60
N ALA A 48 -13.61 2.72 29.73
CA ALA A 48 -12.20 2.60 30.06
C ALA A 48 -11.40 1.78 29.03
N VAL A 49 -12.00 0.73 28.45
CA VAL A 49 -11.38 -0.06 27.37
C VAL A 49 -11.24 0.78 26.10
N VAL A 50 -12.30 1.50 25.71
CA VAL A 50 -12.26 2.39 24.53
C VAL A 50 -11.23 3.50 24.72
N HIS A 51 -11.17 4.12 25.90
CA HIS A 51 -10.16 5.14 26.21
C HIS A 51 -8.75 4.57 26.15
N ARG A 52 -8.51 3.35 26.65
CA ARG A 52 -7.21 2.68 26.52
C ARG A 52 -6.85 2.34 25.08
N ALA A 53 -7.84 2.02 24.25
CA ALA A 53 -7.62 1.82 22.81
C ALA A 53 -7.22 3.15 22.15
N GLU A 54 -7.93 4.25 22.43
CA GLU A 54 -7.57 5.58 21.95
C GLU A 54 -6.21 6.09 22.46
N THR A 55 -5.68 5.58 23.57
CA THR A 55 -4.33 5.96 24.04
C THR A 55 -3.22 5.07 23.50
N GLY A 56 -3.58 4.01 22.76
CA GLY A 56 -2.65 3.01 22.23
C GLY A 56 -2.23 1.93 23.23
N ALA A 57 -2.82 1.93 24.43
CA ALA A 57 -2.45 1.03 25.51
C ALA A 57 -3.02 -0.39 25.35
N VAL A 58 -4.04 -0.56 24.51
CA VAL A 58 -4.61 -1.86 24.14
C VAL A 58 -5.04 -1.85 22.68
N ARG A 59 -5.01 -3.01 22.03
CA ARG A 59 -5.65 -3.25 20.74
C ARG A 59 -6.86 -4.16 20.95
N SER A 60 -7.96 -3.83 20.27
CA SER A 60 -9.18 -4.63 20.25
C SER A 60 -9.82 -4.49 18.88
N GLY A 61 -9.91 -5.60 18.15
CA GLY A 61 -10.62 -5.67 16.88
C GLY A 61 -12.09 -5.30 16.98
N ARG A 62 -12.76 -5.79 18.04
CA ARG A 62 -14.15 -5.43 18.33
C ARG A 62 -14.36 -3.92 18.46
N VAL A 63 -13.47 -3.22 19.18
CA VAL A 63 -13.55 -1.76 19.30
C VAL A 63 -13.35 -1.10 17.94
N ALA A 64 -12.37 -1.51 17.14
CA ALA A 64 -12.15 -0.95 15.80
C ALA A 64 -13.38 -1.13 14.88
N SER A 65 -14.00 -2.31 14.86
CA SER A 65 -15.25 -2.54 14.10
C SER A 65 -16.41 -1.70 14.65
N SER A 66 -16.48 -1.50 15.96
CA SER A 66 -17.51 -0.62 16.56
C SER A 66 -17.32 0.85 16.19
N TYR A 67 -16.08 1.31 15.98
CA TYR A 67 -15.83 2.63 15.40
C TYR A 67 -16.39 2.72 13.98
N GLU A 68 -16.16 1.70 13.15
CA GLU A 68 -16.67 1.69 11.77
C GLU A 68 -18.21 1.77 11.76
N GLU A 69 -18.88 0.96 12.58
CA GLU A 69 -20.34 0.95 12.64
C GLU A 69 -20.94 2.25 13.20
N VAL A 70 -20.40 2.77 14.31
CA VAL A 70 -20.92 4.01 14.93
C VAL A 70 -20.63 5.25 14.08
N LEU A 71 -19.52 5.27 13.34
CA LEU A 71 -19.15 6.38 12.46
C LEU A 71 -19.74 6.25 11.05
N GLY A 72 -20.44 5.16 10.73
CA GLY A 72 -20.95 4.92 9.38
C GLY A 72 -19.83 4.74 8.35
N LEU A 73 -18.71 4.11 8.72
CA LEU A 73 -17.64 3.77 7.79
C LEU A 73 -17.87 2.37 7.21
N ALA A 74 -17.39 2.14 5.99
CA ALA A 74 -17.43 0.81 5.39
C ALA A 74 -16.62 -0.20 6.25
N PRO A 75 -17.10 -1.44 6.42
CA PRO A 75 -16.41 -2.44 7.24
C PRO A 75 -14.97 -2.67 6.77
N GLY A 76 -14.03 -2.67 7.71
CA GLY A 76 -12.60 -2.84 7.44
C GLY A 76 -11.83 -1.55 7.15
N THR A 77 -12.49 -0.40 6.97
CA THR A 77 -11.83 0.90 6.70
C THR A 77 -10.79 1.28 7.75
N VAL A 78 -11.10 1.07 9.03
CA VAL A 78 -10.21 1.35 10.17
C VAL A 78 -9.46 0.08 10.56
N ARG A 79 -10.15 -1.05 10.56
CA ARG A 79 -9.66 -2.32 11.06
C ARG A 79 -8.55 -2.92 10.18
N ALA A 80 -8.66 -2.88 8.85
CA ALA A 80 -7.64 -3.44 7.97
C ALA A 80 -6.29 -2.72 8.11
N PRO A 81 -6.19 -1.37 8.04
CA PRO A 81 -4.93 -0.66 8.27
C PRO A 81 -4.28 -0.96 9.64
N ILE A 82 -5.08 -1.12 10.70
CA ILE A 82 -4.58 -1.52 12.03
C ILE A 82 -3.94 -2.90 11.99
N ASP A 83 -4.59 -3.85 11.31
CA ASP A 83 -4.13 -5.23 11.24
C ASP A 83 -2.90 -5.38 10.36
N ILE A 84 -2.86 -4.69 9.21
CA ILE A 84 -1.67 -4.56 8.36
C ILE A 84 -0.50 -4.01 9.20
N LEU A 85 -0.69 -2.86 9.84
CA LEU A 85 0.35 -2.25 10.69
C LEU A 85 0.85 -3.23 11.75
N CYS A 86 -0.06 -3.95 12.40
CA CYS A 86 0.31 -4.89 13.45
C CYS A 86 1.06 -6.12 12.95
N ARG A 87 0.74 -6.62 11.75
CA ARG A 87 1.45 -7.74 11.13
C ARG A 87 2.83 -7.33 10.65
N THR A 88 2.95 -6.14 10.07
CA THR A 88 4.21 -5.59 9.56
C THR A 88 5.27 -5.45 10.67
N PHE A 89 4.88 -5.10 11.89
CA PHE A 89 5.81 -4.87 12.99
C PHE A 89 5.65 -5.93 14.09
N ALA A 90 6.59 -6.88 14.18
CA ALA A 90 6.51 -8.04 15.08
C ALA A 90 6.34 -7.71 16.58
N TYR A 91 6.70 -6.50 17.01
CA TYR A 91 6.55 -6.02 18.40
C TYR A 91 5.20 -5.32 18.67
N SER A 92 4.25 -5.40 17.74
CA SER A 92 2.94 -4.76 17.85
C SER A 92 2.09 -5.33 18.99
N PRO A 93 1.16 -4.53 19.54
CA PRO A 93 0.24 -5.03 20.55
C PRO A 93 -0.65 -6.15 19.97
N ALA A 94 -0.72 -7.26 20.70
CA ALA A 94 -1.64 -8.35 20.38
C ALA A 94 -3.09 -7.86 20.43
N ASP A 95 -3.91 -8.39 19.53
CA ASP A 95 -5.34 -8.15 19.56
C ASP A 95 -5.98 -8.94 20.70
N ARG A 96 -6.65 -8.25 21.62
CA ARG A 96 -7.30 -8.87 22.77
C ARG A 96 -8.69 -9.42 22.46
N ASP A 97 -9.28 -8.98 21.36
CA ASP A 97 -10.64 -9.32 20.98
C ASP A 97 -10.77 -9.22 19.45
N PRO A 98 -10.21 -10.21 18.72
CA PRO A 98 -10.14 -10.19 17.26
C PRO A 98 -11.50 -10.29 16.56
N GLY A 99 -12.56 -10.65 17.31
CA GLY A 99 -13.88 -10.98 16.82
C GLY A 99 -14.25 -12.45 17.09
N PRO A 100 -15.52 -12.84 16.87
CA PRO A 100 -15.94 -14.23 17.02
C PRO A 100 -15.36 -15.11 15.92
N ASP A 101 -15.02 -16.35 16.28
CA ASP A 101 -14.65 -17.39 15.32
C ASP A 101 -15.87 -17.84 14.51
N VAL A 102 -15.67 -18.11 13.22
CA VAL A 102 -16.66 -18.77 12.38
C VAL A 102 -16.55 -20.27 12.60
N THR A 103 -17.54 -20.86 13.27
CA THR A 103 -17.47 -22.25 13.73
C THR A 103 -18.46 -23.17 13.05
N THR A 104 -19.39 -22.62 12.27
CA THR A 104 -20.43 -23.40 11.59
C THR A 104 -20.31 -23.34 10.07
N VAL A 105 -20.73 -24.43 9.41
CA VAL A 105 -20.82 -24.51 7.94
C VAL A 105 -21.80 -23.46 7.39
N ALA A 106 -22.87 -23.13 8.14
CA ALA A 106 -23.87 -22.16 7.72
C ALA A 106 -23.28 -20.73 7.66
N GLU A 107 -22.56 -20.32 8.69
CA GLU A 107 -21.85 -19.02 8.72
C GLU A 107 -20.80 -18.95 7.61
N MET A 108 -20.04 -20.03 7.43
CA MET A 108 -19.04 -20.11 6.36
C MET A 108 -19.68 -20.03 4.97
N SER A 109 -20.80 -20.72 4.76
CA SER A 109 -21.57 -20.67 3.51
C SER A 109 -22.11 -19.26 3.23
N ALA A 110 -22.52 -18.53 4.28
CA ALA A 110 -22.97 -17.15 4.14
C ALA A 110 -21.82 -16.21 3.72
N LEU A 111 -20.63 -16.36 4.31
CA LEU A 111 -19.42 -15.63 3.91
C LEU A 111 -19.04 -15.92 2.45
N LEU A 112 -19.02 -17.20 2.09
CA LEU A 112 -18.74 -17.65 0.72
C LEU A 112 -19.77 -17.08 -0.27
N GLY A 113 -21.05 -17.04 0.11
CA GLY A 113 -22.12 -16.45 -0.69
C GLY A 113 -21.88 -14.98 -1.01
N ARG A 114 -21.41 -14.19 -0.03
CA ARG A 114 -21.11 -12.76 -0.22
C ARG A 114 -19.95 -12.55 -1.20
N VAL A 115 -18.83 -13.26 -1.03
CA VAL A 115 -17.66 -13.13 -1.93
C VAL A 115 -17.89 -13.67 -3.34
N ARG A 116 -18.86 -14.56 -3.53
CA ARG A 116 -19.24 -15.06 -4.87
C ARG A 116 -20.17 -14.11 -5.63
N ALA A 117 -20.91 -13.24 -4.93
CA ALA A 117 -21.82 -12.30 -5.56
C ALA A 117 -21.07 -11.02 -6.00
N SER A 118 -21.39 -9.88 -5.39
CA SER A 118 -20.72 -8.59 -5.61
C SER A 118 -20.11 -8.12 -4.28
N PRO A 119 -18.94 -8.65 -3.89
CA PRO A 119 -18.34 -8.33 -2.61
C PRO A 119 -17.83 -6.91 -2.52
N HIS A 120 -17.98 -6.32 -1.33
CA HIS A 120 -17.19 -5.18 -0.92
C HIS A 120 -15.89 -5.66 -0.25
N GLY A 121 -14.95 -4.74 -0.01
CA GLY A 121 -13.70 -5.05 0.67
C GLY A 121 -13.89 -5.68 2.05
N GLY A 122 -14.89 -5.22 2.81
CA GLY A 122 -15.26 -5.81 4.10
C GLY A 122 -15.70 -7.28 4.02
N ASP A 123 -16.33 -7.70 2.91
CA ASP A 123 -16.74 -9.10 2.69
C ASP A 123 -15.51 -9.99 2.47
N TRP A 124 -14.56 -9.51 1.66
CA TRP A 124 -13.27 -10.19 1.45
C TRP A 124 -12.49 -10.35 2.76
N LEU A 125 -12.43 -9.28 3.56
CA LEU A 125 -11.74 -9.31 4.84
C LEU A 125 -12.39 -10.29 5.83
N ALA A 126 -13.72 -10.26 5.95
CA ALA A 126 -14.46 -11.17 6.83
C ALA A 126 -14.29 -12.63 6.39
N TRP A 127 -14.32 -12.88 5.08
CA TRP A 127 -14.07 -14.21 4.51
C TRP A 127 -12.65 -14.68 4.83
N ALA A 128 -11.63 -13.90 4.49
CA ALA A 128 -10.23 -14.30 4.71
C ALA A 128 -9.94 -14.60 6.19
N ARG A 129 -10.46 -13.79 7.12
CA ARG A 129 -10.32 -14.05 8.56
C ARG A 129 -10.89 -15.38 9.01
N ALA A 130 -12.06 -15.74 8.50
CA ALA A 130 -12.68 -17.02 8.82
C ALA A 130 -11.82 -18.21 8.37
N PHE A 131 -11.04 -18.04 7.28
CA PHE A 131 -10.15 -19.06 6.74
C PHE A 131 -8.74 -19.08 7.33
N SER A 132 -8.28 -17.96 7.85
CA SER A 132 -6.97 -17.87 8.52
C SER A 132 -7.02 -18.25 10.00
N GLY A 133 -8.23 -18.48 10.54
CA GLY A 133 -8.43 -18.86 11.94
C GLY A 133 -8.03 -20.31 12.26
N PRO A 134 -7.66 -20.64 13.52
CA PRO A 134 -7.26 -21.99 13.92
C PRO A 134 -8.34 -23.07 13.72
N ALA A 135 -9.62 -22.67 13.73
CA ALA A 135 -10.77 -23.53 13.56
C ALA A 135 -11.38 -23.46 12.14
N ALA A 136 -10.62 -22.95 11.17
CA ALA A 136 -11.12 -22.74 9.81
C ALA A 136 -11.64 -24.05 9.18
N LEU A 137 -12.89 -24.02 8.75
CA LEU A 137 -13.47 -25.05 7.90
C LEU A 137 -12.89 -24.89 6.49
N GLY A 138 -12.00 -25.77 6.05
CA GLY A 138 -11.34 -25.65 4.75
C GLY A 138 -12.29 -25.67 3.53
N LEU A 139 -11.93 -24.93 2.49
CA LEU A 139 -12.42 -25.05 1.12
C LEU A 139 -11.60 -26.06 0.29
N PRO A 140 -12.23 -26.67 -0.72
CA PRO A 140 -11.52 -27.24 -1.86
C PRO A 140 -10.54 -26.23 -2.49
N VAL A 141 -9.34 -26.71 -2.87
CA VAL A 141 -8.24 -25.88 -3.37
C VAL A 141 -8.62 -25.14 -4.66
N ASP A 142 -9.35 -25.78 -5.56
CA ASP A 142 -9.85 -25.20 -6.80
C ASP A 142 -10.80 -24.02 -6.56
N LEU A 143 -11.69 -24.15 -5.57
CA LEU A 143 -12.57 -23.06 -5.17
C LEU A 143 -11.79 -21.91 -4.52
N ALA A 144 -10.83 -22.22 -3.65
CA ALA A 144 -9.97 -21.20 -3.04
C ALA A 144 -9.14 -20.45 -4.09
N ALA A 145 -8.53 -21.16 -5.04
CA ALA A 145 -7.76 -20.57 -6.14
C ALA A 145 -8.64 -19.64 -7.00
N SER A 146 -9.84 -20.08 -7.38
CA SER A 146 -10.77 -19.25 -8.15
C SER A 146 -11.12 -17.93 -7.44
N LEU A 147 -11.36 -17.98 -6.13
CA LEU A 147 -11.64 -16.78 -5.33
C LEU A 147 -10.41 -15.89 -5.18
N LEU A 148 -9.22 -16.48 -5.00
CA LEU A 148 -7.96 -15.75 -4.92
C LEU A 148 -7.62 -15.05 -6.24
N HIS A 149 -7.83 -15.67 -7.40
CA HIS A 149 -7.69 -15.00 -8.70
C HIS A 149 -8.59 -13.77 -8.81
N ARG A 150 -9.86 -13.89 -8.38
CA ARG A 150 -10.79 -12.76 -8.36
C ARG A 150 -10.29 -11.67 -7.43
N LEU A 151 -9.90 -12.02 -6.21
CA LEU A 151 -9.43 -11.08 -5.20
C LEU A 151 -8.15 -10.34 -5.66
N VAL A 152 -7.18 -11.05 -6.24
CA VAL A 152 -5.99 -10.44 -6.87
C VAL A 152 -6.39 -9.49 -7.99
N GLY A 153 -7.28 -9.94 -8.89
CA GLY A 153 -7.78 -9.10 -9.98
C GLY A 153 -8.55 -7.86 -9.52
N GLU A 154 -9.20 -7.90 -8.35
CA GLU A 154 -9.84 -6.73 -7.72
C GLU A 154 -8.82 -5.84 -7.01
N MET A 155 -7.88 -6.39 -6.24
CA MET A 155 -6.87 -5.64 -5.48
C MET A 155 -6.04 -4.74 -6.41
N ASP A 156 -5.57 -5.26 -7.55
CA ASP A 156 -4.76 -4.51 -8.53
C ASP A 156 -5.40 -3.20 -8.99
N ARG A 157 -6.74 -3.09 -8.89
CA ARG A 157 -7.53 -1.95 -9.36
C ARG A 157 -8.24 -1.24 -8.21
N SER A 158 -8.03 -1.68 -6.99
CA SER A 158 -8.67 -1.11 -5.81
C SER A 158 -7.99 0.18 -5.41
N VAL A 159 -8.79 1.13 -4.95
CA VAL A 159 -8.30 2.41 -4.42
C VAL A 159 -8.83 2.63 -3.02
N ALA A 160 -8.23 3.55 -2.25
CA ALA A 160 -8.74 3.93 -0.94
C ALA A 160 -8.85 2.76 0.07
N SER A 161 -9.90 2.77 0.89
CA SER A 161 -10.26 1.70 1.82
C SER A 161 -10.49 0.35 1.13
N ALA A 162 -10.95 0.36 -0.13
CA ALA A 162 -11.17 -0.86 -0.92
C ALA A 162 -9.86 -1.61 -1.19
N TYR A 163 -8.76 -0.86 -1.33
CA TYR A 163 -7.41 -1.42 -1.46
C TYR A 163 -6.97 -2.06 -0.15
N THR A 164 -7.06 -1.34 0.97
CA THR A 164 -6.54 -1.85 2.26
C THR A 164 -7.21 -3.13 2.72
N THR A 165 -8.52 -3.24 2.52
CA THR A 165 -9.30 -4.42 2.93
C THR A 165 -8.99 -5.66 2.07
N ARG A 166 -8.83 -5.48 0.75
CA ARG A 166 -8.47 -6.56 -0.18
C ARG A 166 -7.00 -6.98 -0.04
N TYR A 167 -6.10 -6.02 0.16
CA TYR A 167 -4.71 -6.30 0.50
C TYR A 167 -4.62 -7.13 1.79
N GLU A 168 -5.32 -6.70 2.84
CA GLU A 168 -5.36 -7.45 4.11
C GLU A 168 -5.95 -8.84 3.94
N ALA A 169 -7.01 -8.98 3.14
CA ALA A 169 -7.59 -10.29 2.83
C ALA A 169 -6.57 -11.21 2.13
N LEU A 170 -5.80 -10.72 1.15
CA LEU A 170 -4.75 -11.49 0.50
C LEU A 170 -3.61 -11.85 1.46
N ALA A 171 -3.18 -10.91 2.29
CA ALA A 171 -2.16 -11.15 3.31
C ALA A 171 -2.60 -12.26 4.28
N LEU A 172 -3.84 -12.21 4.77
CA LEU A 172 -4.41 -13.25 5.64
C LEU A 172 -4.42 -14.62 4.96
N MET A 173 -4.79 -14.68 3.68
CA MET A 173 -4.78 -15.94 2.92
C MET A 173 -3.35 -16.44 2.70
N ARG A 174 -2.40 -15.53 2.43
CA ARG A 174 -0.97 -15.83 2.27
C ARG A 174 -0.35 -16.39 3.55
N CYS A 175 -0.69 -15.81 4.71
CA CYS A 175 -0.19 -16.26 6.03
C CYS A 175 -0.94 -17.48 6.58
N GLY A 176 -2.06 -17.86 5.97
CA GLY A 176 -2.93 -18.95 6.43
C GLY A 176 -2.69 -20.29 5.71
N PRO A 177 -3.63 -21.24 5.87
CA PRO A 177 -3.53 -22.58 5.25
C PRO A 177 -3.49 -22.59 3.72
N TYR A 178 -3.85 -21.48 3.07
CA TYR A 178 -3.87 -21.31 1.60
C TYR A 178 -2.65 -20.57 1.07
N GLY A 179 -1.59 -20.43 1.87
CA GLY A 179 -0.40 -19.65 1.51
C GLY A 179 0.23 -20.06 0.18
N GLU A 180 0.36 -21.37 -0.07
CA GLU A 180 0.91 -21.88 -1.34
C GLU A 180 -0.04 -21.67 -2.52
N VAL A 181 -1.37 -21.78 -2.31
CA VAL A 181 -2.36 -21.48 -3.34
C VAL A 181 -2.30 -20.00 -3.75
N MET A 182 -2.14 -19.10 -2.77
CA MET A 182 -1.94 -17.68 -3.04
C MET A 182 -0.65 -17.42 -3.83
N LEU A 183 0.44 -18.13 -3.49
CA LEU A 183 1.72 -18.03 -4.20
C LEU A 183 1.61 -18.50 -5.66
N ASP A 184 0.90 -19.59 -5.92
CA ASP A 184 0.65 -20.09 -7.28
C ASP A 184 -0.22 -19.11 -8.09
N VAL A 185 -1.28 -18.58 -7.50
CA VAL A 185 -2.11 -17.52 -8.12
C VAL A 185 -1.25 -16.29 -8.47
N ALA A 186 -0.32 -15.91 -7.60
CA ALA A 186 0.58 -14.79 -7.86
C ALA A 186 1.54 -15.07 -9.03
N ARG A 187 2.08 -16.29 -9.12
CA ARG A 187 2.93 -16.74 -10.24
C ARG A 187 2.18 -16.69 -11.57
N GLU A 188 0.95 -17.22 -11.59
CA GLU A 188 0.10 -17.20 -12.77
C GLU A 188 -0.21 -15.76 -13.22
N ARG A 189 -0.53 -14.88 -12.28
CA ARG A 189 -0.79 -13.47 -12.57
C ARG A 189 0.43 -12.75 -13.14
N LEU A 190 1.62 -12.99 -12.60
CA LEU A 190 2.86 -12.37 -13.06
C LEU A 190 3.29 -12.90 -14.44
N ALA A 191 2.93 -14.14 -14.76
CA ALA A 191 3.16 -14.73 -16.07
C ALA A 191 2.34 -14.07 -17.19
N GLU A 192 1.27 -13.33 -16.87
CA GLU A 192 0.55 -12.52 -17.86
C GLU A 192 1.46 -11.40 -18.40
N PRO A 193 1.80 -11.38 -19.70
CA PRO A 193 2.78 -10.41 -20.24
C PRO A 193 2.38 -8.95 -20.03
N HIS A 194 1.06 -8.68 -20.06
CA HIS A 194 0.50 -7.34 -20.07
C HIS A 194 -0.12 -6.87 -18.75
N VAL A 195 0.09 -7.62 -17.66
CA VAL A 195 -0.34 -7.23 -16.30
C VAL A 195 0.12 -5.82 -15.95
N GLN A 196 -0.77 -5.00 -15.40
CA GLN A 196 -0.49 -3.56 -15.22
C GLN A 196 0.10 -3.21 -13.86
N PHE A 197 -0.34 -3.92 -12.81
CA PHE A 197 0.10 -3.71 -11.43
C PHE A 197 0.62 -5.02 -10.85
N LEU A 198 1.75 -4.95 -10.15
CA LEU A 198 2.42 -6.11 -9.56
C LEU A 198 2.97 -5.82 -8.16
N ALA A 199 3.26 -4.56 -7.85
CA ALA A 199 3.88 -4.16 -6.60
C ALA A 199 3.07 -4.64 -5.38
N ASP A 200 1.77 -4.37 -5.36
CA ASP A 200 0.90 -4.73 -4.24
C ASP A 200 0.71 -6.24 -4.09
N LEU A 201 0.61 -6.96 -5.20
CA LEU A 201 0.57 -8.42 -5.22
C LEU A 201 1.84 -9.02 -4.61
N MET A 202 3.00 -8.52 -5.01
CA MET A 202 4.27 -9.00 -4.48
C MET A 202 4.52 -8.58 -3.03
N SER A 203 4.01 -7.42 -2.61
CA SER A 203 3.94 -7.07 -1.19
C SER A 203 3.10 -8.08 -0.41
N ALA A 204 1.92 -8.45 -0.91
CA ALA A 204 1.08 -9.48 -0.29
C ALA A 204 1.76 -10.86 -0.27
N VAL A 205 2.49 -11.26 -1.32
CA VAL A 205 3.33 -12.48 -1.33
C VAL A 205 4.36 -12.43 -0.20
N GLY A 206 4.97 -11.27 0.01
CA GLY A 206 5.98 -11.04 1.03
C GLY A 206 5.45 -10.98 2.47
N GLU A 207 4.14 -11.08 2.69
CA GLU A 207 3.52 -11.16 4.03
C GLU A 207 3.77 -12.51 4.72
N HIS A 208 4.40 -13.47 4.04
CA HIS A 208 4.89 -14.69 4.66
C HIS A 208 6.25 -15.10 4.07
N VAL A 209 7.22 -15.32 4.95
CA VAL A 209 8.57 -15.75 4.60
C VAL A 209 8.57 -17.26 4.35
N SER A 210 8.71 -17.67 3.10
CA SER A 210 8.95 -19.08 2.74
C SER A 210 10.13 -19.21 1.78
N PRO A 211 10.85 -20.36 1.80
CA PRO A 211 11.95 -20.60 0.87
C PRO A 211 11.55 -20.41 -0.61
N ASP A 212 10.35 -20.87 -0.96
CA ASP A 212 9.83 -20.79 -2.33
C ASP A 212 9.54 -19.36 -2.77
N ALA A 213 9.00 -18.51 -1.87
CA ALA A 213 8.77 -17.10 -2.16
C ALA A 213 10.09 -16.33 -2.28
N LEU A 214 11.09 -16.63 -1.44
CA LEU A 214 12.43 -16.04 -1.52
C LEU A 214 13.14 -16.40 -2.82
N ALA A 215 13.17 -17.69 -3.17
CA ALA A 215 13.78 -18.17 -4.40
C ALA A 215 13.11 -17.52 -5.62
N TRP A 216 11.78 -17.49 -5.65
CA TRP A 216 11.03 -16.87 -6.74
C TRP A 216 11.30 -15.37 -6.85
N CYS A 217 11.32 -14.62 -5.74
CA CYS A 217 11.66 -13.19 -5.79
C CYS A 217 13.07 -12.96 -6.33
N LEU A 218 14.06 -13.77 -5.94
CA LEU A 218 15.43 -13.68 -6.48
C LEU A 218 15.50 -13.97 -7.98
N GLU A 219 14.71 -14.92 -8.49
CA GLU A 219 14.62 -15.19 -9.93
C GLU A 219 14.05 -13.98 -10.68
N LEU A 220 12.98 -13.37 -10.15
CA LEU A 220 12.32 -12.21 -10.75
C LEU A 220 13.19 -10.95 -10.81
N LEU A 221 14.25 -10.85 -9.99
CA LEU A 221 15.20 -9.74 -10.07
C LEU A 221 15.98 -9.70 -11.40
N ARG A 222 15.95 -10.78 -12.19
CA ARG A 222 16.55 -10.85 -13.54
C ARG A 222 15.52 -10.70 -14.67
N ASP A 223 14.24 -10.47 -14.35
CA ASP A 223 13.21 -10.29 -15.38
C ASP A 223 13.49 -9.01 -16.20
N PRO A 224 13.34 -9.04 -17.53
CA PRO A 224 13.60 -7.88 -18.38
C PRO A 224 12.61 -6.72 -18.16
N ARG A 225 11.50 -6.93 -17.45
CA ARG A 225 10.47 -5.91 -17.20
C ARG A 225 10.79 -5.20 -15.87
N ASP A 226 11.13 -3.91 -15.91
CA ASP A 226 11.45 -3.11 -14.71
C ASP A 226 10.40 -3.20 -13.59
N ARG A 227 9.12 -3.26 -13.95
CA ARG A 227 8.00 -3.40 -12.99
C ARG A 227 8.03 -4.72 -12.22
N VAL A 228 8.52 -5.80 -12.83
CA VAL A 228 8.64 -7.12 -12.20
C VAL A 228 9.78 -7.11 -11.19
N VAL A 229 10.93 -6.55 -11.58
CA VAL A 229 12.06 -6.37 -10.66
C VAL A 229 11.64 -5.49 -9.47
N THR A 230 10.96 -4.38 -9.73
CA THR A 230 10.41 -3.50 -8.69
C THR A 230 9.53 -4.28 -7.71
N ALA A 231 8.60 -5.07 -8.23
CA ALA A 231 7.69 -5.87 -7.41
C ALA A 231 8.45 -6.94 -6.59
N ALA A 232 9.46 -7.60 -7.18
CA ALA A 232 10.31 -8.56 -6.48
C ALA A 232 11.14 -7.91 -5.36
N CYS A 233 11.70 -6.72 -5.59
CA CYS A 233 12.38 -5.93 -4.57
C CYS A 233 11.46 -5.61 -3.39
N LEU A 234 10.21 -5.21 -3.65
CA LEU A 234 9.20 -4.95 -2.62
C LEU A 234 8.79 -6.22 -1.85
N GLY A 235 8.68 -7.36 -2.54
CA GLY A 235 8.46 -8.65 -1.89
C GLY A 235 9.58 -9.03 -0.92
N LEU A 236 10.84 -8.85 -1.32
CA LEU A 236 12.03 -9.06 -0.47
C LEU A 236 12.07 -8.10 0.73
N GLU A 237 11.82 -6.80 0.51
CA GLU A 237 11.74 -5.81 1.60
C GLU A 237 10.65 -6.16 2.61
N ASN A 238 9.47 -6.59 2.13
CA ASN A 238 8.38 -6.95 3.03
C ASN A 238 8.73 -8.19 3.85
N MET A 239 9.25 -9.26 3.23
CA MET A 239 9.71 -10.46 3.94
C MET A 239 10.79 -10.14 4.99
N ALA A 240 11.75 -9.26 4.65
CA ALA A 240 12.78 -8.82 5.58
C ALA A 240 12.18 -8.06 6.79
N SER A 241 11.15 -7.25 6.54
CA SER A 241 10.48 -6.45 7.57
C SER A 241 9.74 -7.33 8.58
N ILE A 242 9.15 -8.43 8.13
CA ILE A 242 8.30 -9.30 8.98
C ILE A 242 9.02 -10.52 9.56
N SER A 243 10.18 -10.94 9.01
CA SER A 243 10.80 -12.23 9.38
C SER A 243 11.14 -12.33 10.86
N GLY A 244 11.58 -11.21 11.46
CA GLY A 244 12.20 -11.20 12.78
C GLY A 244 13.54 -11.94 12.86
N ASP A 245 14.00 -12.52 11.75
CA ASP A 245 15.24 -13.29 11.65
C ASP A 245 16.42 -12.32 11.43
N PRO A 246 17.38 -12.24 12.38
CA PRO A 246 18.56 -11.38 12.22
C PRO A 246 19.47 -11.80 11.07
N ASP A 247 19.38 -13.04 10.58
CA ASP A 247 20.20 -13.58 9.50
C ASP A 247 19.44 -13.65 8.15
N PHE A 248 18.27 -13.01 8.04
CA PHE A 248 17.42 -13.05 6.84
C PHE A 248 18.18 -12.71 5.55
N TRP A 249 19.04 -11.69 5.58
CA TRP A 249 19.73 -11.21 4.38
C TRP A 249 20.93 -12.07 4.00
N SER A 250 21.52 -12.81 4.94
CA SER A 250 22.76 -13.54 4.79
C SER A 250 22.78 -14.48 3.57
N PRO A 251 21.74 -15.32 3.33
CA PRO A 251 21.70 -16.15 2.13
C PRO A 251 21.44 -15.36 0.84
N LEU A 252 20.93 -14.12 0.93
CA LEU A 252 20.53 -13.29 -0.21
C LEU A 252 21.65 -12.35 -0.68
N VAL A 253 22.61 -11.98 0.19
CA VAL A 253 23.64 -10.97 -0.11
C VAL A 253 24.41 -11.28 -1.39
N ARG A 254 24.91 -12.51 -1.55
CA ARG A 254 25.69 -12.88 -2.74
C ARG A 254 24.84 -12.80 -4.02
N PRO A 255 23.68 -13.49 -4.13
CA PRO A 255 22.82 -13.37 -5.30
C PRO A 255 22.45 -11.92 -5.65
N LEU A 256 22.11 -11.10 -4.65
CA LEU A 256 21.74 -9.70 -4.86
C LEU A 256 22.90 -8.89 -5.46
N LEU A 257 24.12 -9.08 -4.96
CA LEU A 257 25.30 -8.38 -5.46
C LEU A 257 25.70 -8.83 -6.86
N GLU A 258 25.55 -10.11 -7.18
CA GLU A 258 25.80 -10.63 -8.53
C GLU A 258 24.84 -9.99 -9.54
N ILE A 259 23.54 -10.01 -9.25
CA ILE A 259 22.51 -9.39 -10.11
C ILE A 259 22.74 -7.88 -10.25
N TYR A 260 23.04 -7.20 -9.14
CA TYR A 260 23.34 -5.77 -9.13
C TYR A 260 24.54 -5.43 -10.02
N ASN A 261 25.60 -6.25 -9.98
CA ASN A 261 26.80 -6.03 -10.76
C ASN A 261 26.57 -6.23 -12.27
N GLU A 262 25.65 -7.11 -12.64
CA GLU A 262 25.22 -7.36 -14.03
C GLU A 262 24.27 -6.29 -14.59
N THR A 263 23.60 -5.54 -13.71
CA THR A 263 22.57 -4.56 -14.09
C THR A 263 23.17 -3.30 -14.75
N GLU A 264 22.48 -2.77 -15.76
CA GLU A 264 22.84 -1.52 -16.45
C GLU A 264 22.70 -0.31 -15.50
N PRO A 265 23.71 0.57 -15.38
CA PRO A 265 23.60 1.83 -14.64
C PRO A 265 22.43 2.70 -15.07
N ASP A 266 21.93 3.51 -14.14
CA ASP A 266 20.86 4.49 -14.36
C ASP A 266 19.47 3.92 -14.74
N SER A 267 19.38 2.61 -15.00
CA SER A 267 18.14 1.85 -15.18
C SER A 267 17.26 1.86 -13.93
N GLU A 268 15.96 1.59 -14.09
CA GLU A 268 15.04 1.43 -12.96
C GLU A 268 15.40 0.21 -12.11
N GLN A 269 15.77 -0.91 -12.75
CA GLN A 269 16.33 -2.09 -12.08
C GLN A 269 17.51 -1.74 -11.16
N TRP A 270 18.49 -0.94 -11.63
CA TRP A 270 19.65 -0.55 -10.82
C TRP A 270 19.24 0.26 -9.58
N ARG A 271 18.25 1.15 -9.72
CA ARG A 271 17.75 1.97 -8.59
C ARG A 271 17.07 1.12 -7.53
N TRP A 272 16.25 0.14 -7.92
CA TRP A 272 15.54 -0.74 -7.00
C TRP A 272 16.47 -1.78 -6.35
N LEU A 273 17.42 -2.34 -7.08
CA LEU A 273 18.45 -3.19 -6.47
C LEU A 273 19.32 -2.40 -5.50
N SER A 274 19.66 -1.15 -5.83
CA SER A 274 20.34 -0.24 -4.90
C SER A 274 19.51 0.01 -3.64
N HIS A 275 18.19 0.12 -3.76
CA HIS A 275 17.26 0.23 -2.61
C HIS A 275 17.36 -0.97 -1.69
N VAL A 276 17.18 -2.18 -2.22
CA VAL A 276 17.28 -3.42 -1.44
C VAL A 276 18.65 -3.56 -0.77
N LEU A 277 19.74 -3.27 -1.49
CA LEU A 277 21.09 -3.33 -0.92
C LEU A 277 21.32 -2.36 0.24
N ARG A 278 20.60 -1.23 0.31
CA ARG A 278 20.67 -0.32 1.47
C ARG A 278 19.94 -0.85 2.70
N LEU A 279 19.02 -1.80 2.53
CA LEU A 279 18.32 -2.46 3.63
C LEU A 279 19.16 -3.57 4.28
N VAL A 280 20.16 -4.09 3.57
CA VAL A 280 21.06 -5.14 4.08
C VAL A 280 21.96 -4.57 5.18
N PRO A 281 22.01 -5.19 6.37
CA PRO A 281 22.90 -4.75 7.44
C PRO A 281 24.37 -4.69 7.00
N PRO A 282 25.14 -3.64 7.39
CA PRO A 282 26.55 -3.53 7.03
C PRO A 282 27.40 -4.74 7.48
N ALA A 283 27.01 -5.38 8.60
CA ALA A 283 27.66 -6.57 9.12
C ALA A 283 27.54 -7.78 8.19
N GLU A 284 26.49 -7.84 7.36
CA GLU A 284 26.25 -8.90 6.39
C GLU A 284 26.86 -8.57 5.01
N LEU A 285 26.89 -7.29 4.65
CA LEU A 285 27.58 -6.82 3.44
C LEU A 285 29.10 -6.95 3.58
N SER A 286 29.69 -6.62 4.74
CA SER A 286 31.13 -6.57 4.97
C SER A 286 31.88 -7.89 4.72
N PRO A 287 31.42 -9.08 5.13
CA PRO A 287 32.12 -10.34 4.85
C PRO A 287 31.88 -10.89 3.43
N ALA A 288 31.01 -10.29 2.63
CA ALA A 288 30.67 -10.82 1.31
C ALA A 288 31.89 -10.84 0.36
N PRO A 289 32.13 -11.97 -0.37
CA PRO A 289 33.25 -12.10 -1.30
C PRO A 289 33.06 -11.26 -2.56
N VAL A 290 31.80 -10.97 -2.91
CA VAL A 290 31.42 -10.08 -4.00
C VAL A 290 31.21 -8.69 -3.42
N ARG A 291 31.63 -7.65 -4.16
CA ARG A 291 31.39 -6.24 -3.83
C ARG A 291 30.57 -5.57 -4.93
N PRO A 292 29.83 -4.51 -4.62
CA PRO A 292 29.30 -3.61 -5.64
C PRO A 292 30.47 -3.12 -6.52
N VAL A 293 30.43 -3.39 -7.82
CA VAL A 293 31.45 -2.90 -8.78
C VAL A 293 31.32 -1.41 -9.06
N ARG A 294 30.21 -0.81 -8.61
CA ARG A 294 29.84 0.60 -8.82
C ARG A 294 29.06 1.12 -7.60
N ALA A 295 29.08 2.43 -7.39
CA ALA A 295 28.32 3.08 -6.34
C ALA A 295 26.82 2.78 -6.49
N LEU A 296 26.13 2.59 -5.36
CA LEU A 296 24.67 2.48 -5.33
C LEU A 296 24.05 3.75 -5.92
N ALA A 297 22.85 3.64 -6.51
CA ALA A 297 22.12 4.79 -7.01
C ALA A 297 21.99 5.90 -5.93
N PRO A 298 21.77 7.17 -6.30
CA PRO A 298 21.36 8.16 -5.32
C PRO A 298 20.04 7.71 -4.67
N GLY A 299 20.01 7.61 -3.34
CA GLY A 299 18.75 7.51 -2.59
C GLY A 299 18.19 8.89 -2.28
N ALA A 300 16.96 8.97 -1.75
CA ALA A 300 16.55 10.17 -1.01
C ALA A 300 17.63 10.36 0.04
N GLN A 301 18.34 11.49 0.00
CA GLN A 301 19.66 11.65 0.63
C GLN A 301 19.67 10.93 1.98
N SER A 302 20.44 9.84 2.07
CA SER A 302 20.46 9.02 3.27
C SER A 302 20.78 9.94 4.43
N LEU A 303 19.77 10.23 5.25
CA LEU A 303 19.86 11.18 6.36
C LEU A 303 20.84 10.70 7.44
N VAL A 304 21.38 9.49 7.28
CA VAL A 304 22.46 8.90 8.07
C VAL A 304 23.74 9.72 7.90
N GLY A 305 23.94 10.67 8.80
CA GLY A 305 25.19 11.44 8.95
C GLY A 305 25.09 12.95 8.71
N MET A 306 23.93 13.46 8.25
CA MET A 306 23.70 14.90 8.07
C MET A 306 22.63 15.41 9.03
N ALA A 307 23.03 15.63 10.30
CA ALA A 307 22.11 16.02 11.39
C ALA A 307 21.17 17.20 11.04
N GLY A 308 21.63 18.16 10.23
CA GLY A 308 20.82 19.31 9.81
C GLY A 308 19.69 19.01 8.82
N LEU A 309 19.83 17.98 7.98
CA LEU A 309 18.77 17.61 7.02
C LEU A 309 17.62 16.86 7.70
N HIS A 310 17.91 16.05 8.71
CA HIS A 310 16.89 15.41 9.53
C HIS A 310 16.00 16.44 10.23
N GLU A 311 16.60 17.49 10.78
CA GLU A 311 15.88 18.58 11.44
C GLU A 311 15.04 19.39 10.44
N ALA A 312 15.58 19.67 9.25
CA ALA A 312 14.84 20.37 8.19
C ALA A 312 13.61 19.59 7.71
N HIS A 313 13.76 18.31 7.34
CA HIS A 313 12.63 17.49 6.89
C HIS A 313 11.59 17.26 7.99
N TRP A 314 12.03 17.15 9.25
CA TRP A 314 11.10 17.11 10.37
C TRP A 314 10.30 18.40 10.50
N HIS A 315 10.97 19.55 10.46
CA HIS A 315 10.30 20.85 10.51
C HIS A 315 9.31 21.05 9.37
N GLU A 316 9.67 20.67 8.13
CA GLU A 316 8.75 20.68 6.99
C GLU A 316 7.53 19.78 7.24
N SER A 317 7.73 18.58 7.77
CA SER A 317 6.63 17.67 8.12
C SER A 317 5.69 18.26 9.17
N GLU A 318 6.22 18.99 10.16
CA GLU A 318 5.41 19.71 11.14
C GLU A 318 4.62 20.86 10.51
N VAL A 319 5.21 21.60 9.56
CA VAL A 319 4.53 22.69 8.84
C VAL A 319 3.36 22.14 8.03
N LEU A 320 3.59 21.08 7.23
CA LEU A 320 2.54 20.43 6.44
C LEU A 320 1.43 19.90 7.35
N ALA A 321 1.78 19.22 8.44
CA ALA A 321 0.79 18.70 9.40
C ALA A 321 -0.02 19.81 10.08
N ARG A 322 0.61 20.93 10.44
CA ARG A 322 -0.11 22.08 11.01
C ARG A 322 -1.09 22.70 10.02
N SER A 323 -0.70 22.82 8.75
CA SER A 323 -1.58 23.28 7.66
C SER A 323 -2.84 22.42 7.59
N VAL A 324 -2.67 21.10 7.46
CA VAL A 324 -3.78 20.13 7.45
C VAL A 324 -4.68 20.22 8.69
N THR A 325 -4.10 20.29 9.89
CA THR A 325 -4.90 20.38 11.12
C THR A 325 -5.66 21.70 11.23
N SER A 326 -5.08 22.80 10.74
CA SER A 326 -5.73 24.11 10.70
C SER A 326 -6.95 24.09 9.80
N ASP A 327 -6.81 23.54 8.59
CA ASP A 327 -7.88 23.47 7.59
C ASP A 327 -9.06 22.60 8.06
N LEU A 328 -8.76 21.52 8.78
CA LEU A 328 -9.77 20.62 9.36
C LEU A 328 -10.31 21.07 10.73
N GLY A 329 -9.86 22.21 11.26
CA GLY A 329 -10.26 22.68 12.59
C GLY A 329 -9.83 21.75 13.74
N LEU A 330 -8.81 20.93 13.52
CA LEU A 330 -8.24 20.05 14.53
C LEU A 330 -7.19 20.77 15.38
N ARG A 331 -7.01 20.31 16.62
CA ARG A 331 -5.81 20.65 17.39
C ARG A 331 -4.58 20.02 16.72
N GLU A 332 -3.41 20.60 16.99
CA GLU A 332 -2.13 20.08 16.51
C GLU A 332 -2.00 18.56 16.76
N GLN A 333 -1.56 17.84 15.72
CA GLN A 333 -1.42 16.39 15.72
C GLN A 333 0.05 16.01 15.46
N PRO A 334 0.90 15.85 16.49
CA PRO A 334 2.30 15.44 16.29
C PRO A 334 2.45 14.11 15.54
N MET A 335 1.50 13.18 15.72
CA MET A 335 1.46 11.94 14.96
C MET A 335 1.27 12.17 13.46
N LEU A 336 0.49 13.18 13.04
CA LEU A 336 0.32 13.48 11.62
C LEU A 336 1.65 13.93 11.00
N ALA A 337 2.41 14.79 11.70
CA ALA A 337 3.76 15.16 11.27
C ALA A 337 4.67 13.92 11.11
N ARG A 338 4.55 12.95 12.02
CA ARG A 338 5.28 11.68 11.90
C ARG A 338 4.88 10.87 10.66
N LEU A 339 3.58 10.74 10.39
CA LEU A 339 3.12 9.99 9.23
C LEU A 339 3.52 10.68 7.93
N VAL A 340 3.36 12.00 7.83
CA VAL A 340 3.83 12.81 6.70
C VAL A 340 5.34 12.62 6.48
N HIS A 341 6.13 12.65 7.56
CA HIS A 341 7.56 12.37 7.48
C HIS A 341 7.83 10.99 6.87
N ASP A 342 7.23 9.92 7.41
CA ASP A 342 7.44 8.56 6.92
C ASP A 342 7.06 8.41 5.42
N ILE A 343 5.97 9.07 5.00
CA ILE A 343 5.45 9.03 3.62
C ILE A 343 6.37 9.78 2.65
N VAL A 344 6.74 11.02 2.99
CA VAL A 344 7.37 11.96 2.06
C VAL A 344 8.90 11.96 2.15
N PHE A 345 9.45 11.82 3.36
CA PHE A 345 10.88 12.04 3.63
C PHE A 345 11.59 10.79 4.18
N GLY A 346 10.84 9.83 4.73
CA GLY A 346 11.38 8.63 5.37
C GLY A 346 12.09 7.70 4.39
N PRO A 347 13.12 6.96 4.82
CA PRO A 347 13.84 6.02 3.95
C PRO A 347 13.17 4.64 3.82
N HIS A 348 12.19 4.33 4.66
CA HIS A 348 11.57 2.99 4.72
C HIS A 348 10.24 2.97 3.95
N GLU A 349 10.11 2.13 2.91
CA GLU A 349 8.87 2.05 2.14
C GLU A 349 7.76 1.41 2.97
N THR A 350 8.08 0.39 3.77
CA THR A 350 7.13 -0.24 4.69
C THR A 350 6.43 0.75 5.63
N ARG A 351 7.15 1.78 6.12
CA ARG A 351 6.56 2.84 6.98
C ARG A 351 5.72 3.82 6.18
N ALA A 352 6.17 4.19 5.00
CA ALA A 352 5.38 5.04 4.11
C ALA A 352 4.06 4.37 3.74
N VAL A 353 4.10 3.08 3.42
CA VAL A 353 2.94 2.28 3.01
C VAL A 353 1.93 2.18 4.15
N THR A 354 2.35 1.65 5.29
CA THR A 354 1.47 1.57 6.47
C THR A 354 1.00 2.95 6.92
N GLY A 355 1.83 3.98 6.79
CA GLY A 355 1.48 5.36 7.11
C GLY A 355 0.35 5.91 6.25
N TYR A 356 0.43 5.77 4.92
CA TYR A 356 -0.67 6.25 4.07
C TYR A 356 -1.94 5.41 4.26
N MET A 357 -1.83 4.10 4.50
CA MET A 357 -3.01 3.24 4.77
C MET A 357 -3.79 3.72 6.00
N LEU A 358 -3.08 4.17 7.05
CA LEU A 358 -3.71 4.80 8.21
C LEU A 358 -4.40 6.13 7.86
N LEU A 359 -3.78 6.95 7.00
CA LEU A 359 -4.39 8.22 6.57
C LEU A 359 -5.62 7.98 5.70
N THR A 360 -5.59 7.02 4.78
CA THR A 360 -6.71 6.70 3.89
C THR A 360 -7.91 6.10 4.60
N ALA A 361 -7.74 5.64 5.85
CA ALA A 361 -8.86 5.29 6.73
C ALA A 361 -9.70 6.51 7.17
N LEU A 362 -9.18 7.72 6.94
CA LEU A 362 -9.77 9.01 7.31
C LEU A 362 -9.89 9.90 6.06
N PRO A 363 -10.96 9.76 5.24
CA PRO A 363 -11.03 10.36 3.90
C PRO A 363 -10.77 11.87 3.86
N ASP A 364 -11.35 12.65 4.79
CA ASP A 364 -11.17 14.11 4.84
C ASP A 364 -9.71 14.49 5.19
N LEU A 365 -9.08 13.71 6.07
CA LEU A 365 -7.67 13.90 6.42
C LEU A 365 -6.75 13.50 5.26
N ALA A 366 -7.05 12.39 4.58
CA ALA A 366 -6.31 11.94 3.41
C ALA A 366 -6.37 12.99 2.28
N ALA A 367 -7.54 13.58 2.03
CA ALA A 367 -7.71 14.63 1.05
C ALA A 367 -6.87 15.87 1.39
N ALA A 368 -6.94 16.36 2.63
CA ALA A 368 -6.15 17.51 3.07
C ALA A 368 -4.63 17.23 3.00
N VAL A 369 -4.19 16.01 3.35
CA VAL A 369 -2.78 15.61 3.16
C VAL A 369 -2.40 15.53 1.68
N ALA A 370 -3.31 15.10 0.80
CA ALA A 370 -3.05 15.05 -0.64
C ALA A 370 -2.71 16.43 -1.21
N ASP A 371 -3.41 17.48 -0.77
CA ASP A 371 -3.17 18.87 -1.18
C ASP A 371 -1.76 19.35 -0.77
N GLU A 372 -1.32 19.01 0.44
CA GLU A 372 0.05 19.30 0.87
C GLU A 372 1.10 18.49 0.09
N VAL A 373 0.81 17.21 -0.19
CA VAL A 373 1.70 16.36 -1.00
C VAL A 373 1.80 16.87 -2.44
N VAL A 374 0.72 17.42 -3.01
CA VAL A 374 0.75 18.11 -4.32
C VAL A 374 1.78 19.24 -4.33
N HIS A 375 1.85 20.05 -3.27
CA HIS A 375 2.85 21.11 -3.16
C HIS A 375 4.29 20.57 -3.14
N VAL A 376 4.53 19.50 -2.39
CA VAL A 376 5.84 18.82 -2.36
C VAL A 376 6.21 18.32 -3.76
N VAL A 377 5.29 17.64 -4.44
CA VAL A 377 5.51 17.08 -5.79
C VAL A 377 5.89 18.15 -6.81
N GLU A 378 5.34 19.35 -6.71
CA GLU A 378 5.60 20.44 -7.65
C GLU A 378 6.90 21.18 -7.34
N ALA A 379 7.11 21.54 -6.07
CA ALA A 379 8.04 22.60 -5.70
C ALA A 379 9.25 22.16 -4.87
N HIS A 380 9.27 20.93 -4.33
CA HIS A 380 10.36 20.53 -3.45
C HIS A 380 11.71 20.51 -4.20
N PRO A 381 12.80 21.09 -3.63
CA PRO A 381 14.06 21.25 -4.33
C PRO A 381 14.76 19.91 -4.64
N ASP A 382 14.58 18.90 -3.79
CA ASP A 382 15.10 17.55 -4.01
C ASP A 382 14.20 16.76 -4.97
N PRO A 383 14.70 16.35 -6.17
CA PRO A 383 13.92 15.56 -7.13
C PRO A 383 13.53 14.16 -6.63
N VAL A 384 14.28 13.56 -5.71
CA VAL A 384 13.96 12.24 -5.16
C VAL A 384 12.76 12.32 -4.21
N ILE A 385 12.69 13.38 -3.39
CA ILE A 385 11.53 13.64 -2.53
C ILE A 385 10.29 13.91 -3.40
N ARG A 386 10.43 14.69 -4.48
CA ARG A 386 9.36 14.92 -5.44
C ARG A 386 8.85 13.63 -6.10
N ASP A 387 9.74 12.74 -6.49
CA ASP A 387 9.39 11.44 -7.06
C ASP A 387 8.67 10.55 -6.04
N ARG A 388 9.22 10.44 -4.82
CA ARG A 388 8.62 9.66 -3.73
C ARG A 388 7.22 10.16 -3.39
N ALA A 389 7.04 11.45 -3.18
CA ALA A 389 5.74 12.07 -2.95
C ALA A 389 4.77 11.78 -4.10
N GLY A 390 5.24 11.88 -5.36
CA GLY A 390 4.44 11.63 -6.55
C GLY A 390 4.00 10.17 -6.70
N ARG A 391 4.83 9.21 -6.26
CA ARG A 391 4.46 7.78 -6.22
C ARG A 391 3.38 7.47 -5.18
N ARG A 392 3.29 8.26 -4.10
CA ARG A 392 2.32 8.06 -3.01
C ARG A 392 1.02 8.85 -3.19
N LEU A 393 1.05 9.96 -3.92
CA LEU A 393 -0.10 10.80 -4.16
C LEU A 393 -1.37 10.04 -4.62
N PRO A 394 -1.31 9.08 -5.57
CA PRO A 394 -2.49 8.35 -6.03
C PRO A 394 -3.24 7.57 -4.93
N ALA A 395 -2.58 7.25 -3.82
CA ALA A 395 -3.19 6.53 -2.70
C ALA A 395 -4.14 7.42 -1.88
N PHE A 396 -3.92 8.74 -1.86
CA PHE A 396 -4.73 9.69 -1.08
C PHE A 396 -5.94 10.25 -1.85
N THR A 397 -5.87 10.26 -3.18
CA THR A 397 -6.77 11.07 -4.01
C THR A 397 -8.07 10.33 -4.37
N HIS A 398 -9.15 10.59 -3.64
CA HIS A 398 -10.52 10.22 -4.06
C HIS A 398 -11.08 11.21 -5.09
N ALA A 399 -10.63 12.46 -5.02
CA ALA A 399 -10.91 13.51 -5.98
C ALA A 399 -9.61 13.98 -6.62
N PRO A 400 -9.65 14.40 -7.90
CA PRO A 400 -8.48 14.95 -8.56
C PRO A 400 -8.10 16.32 -7.95
N PRO A 401 -6.80 16.63 -7.81
CA PRO A 401 -6.37 17.96 -7.44
C PRO A 401 -6.69 18.96 -8.57
N ASP A 402 -6.93 20.23 -8.24
CA ASP A 402 -7.17 21.32 -9.21
C ASP A 402 -6.06 21.44 -10.26
N ARG A 403 -4.85 20.99 -9.92
CA ARG A 403 -3.67 21.02 -10.78
C ARG A 403 -3.63 19.90 -11.82
N LEU A 404 -4.50 18.90 -11.74
CA LEU A 404 -4.45 17.70 -12.57
C LEU A 404 -4.35 18.01 -14.06
N HIS A 405 -5.20 18.92 -14.55
CA HIS A 405 -5.21 19.27 -15.98
C HIS A 405 -3.89 19.89 -16.45
N ARG A 406 -3.23 20.67 -15.58
CA ARG A 406 -1.91 21.25 -15.88
C ARG A 406 -0.83 20.18 -15.93
N TRP A 407 -0.92 19.17 -15.07
CA TRP A 407 0.05 18.07 -15.03
C TRP A 407 -0.02 17.21 -16.28
N VAL A 408 -1.22 16.74 -16.65
CA VAL A 408 -1.39 15.81 -17.76
C VAL A 408 -1.13 16.44 -19.13
N SER A 409 -1.39 17.74 -19.28
CA SER A 409 -1.12 18.49 -20.52
C SER A 409 0.26 19.18 -20.51
N GLY A 410 1.02 19.07 -19.43
CA GLY A 410 2.31 19.72 -19.26
C GLY A 410 3.46 19.02 -20.00
N ARG A 411 4.60 19.72 -20.09
CA ARG A 411 5.86 19.16 -20.66
C ARG A 411 6.75 18.47 -19.63
N ASP A 412 6.45 18.59 -18.35
CA ASP A 412 7.18 17.88 -17.29
C ASP A 412 6.68 16.43 -17.26
N GLU A 413 7.45 15.52 -17.85
CA GLU A 413 7.12 14.09 -17.96
C GLU A 413 6.81 13.45 -16.60
N ARG A 414 7.53 13.85 -15.54
CA ARG A 414 7.31 13.29 -14.20
C ARG A 414 5.96 13.74 -13.67
N LEU A 415 5.64 15.03 -13.76
CA LEU A 415 4.33 15.54 -13.34
C LEU A 415 3.21 14.93 -14.19
N ARG A 416 3.43 14.75 -15.50
CA ARG A 416 2.47 14.09 -16.38
C ARG A 416 2.21 12.65 -15.94
N ARG A 417 3.24 11.84 -15.65
CA ARG A 417 3.06 10.47 -15.11
C ARG A 417 2.30 10.44 -13.79
N VAL A 418 2.60 11.37 -12.87
CA VAL A 418 1.87 11.48 -11.59
C VAL A 418 0.41 11.85 -11.86
N GLY A 419 0.16 12.84 -12.72
CA GLY A 419 -1.17 13.26 -13.13
C GLY A 419 -1.99 12.13 -13.75
N LEU A 420 -1.40 11.34 -14.66
CA LEU A 420 -2.07 10.19 -15.26
C LEU A 420 -2.50 9.16 -14.21
N ARG A 421 -1.61 8.83 -13.26
CA ARG A 421 -1.95 7.91 -12.16
C ARG A 421 -3.07 8.44 -11.27
N VAL A 422 -2.99 9.71 -10.88
CA VAL A 422 -4.04 10.39 -10.08
C VAL A 422 -5.36 10.44 -10.84
N ALA A 423 -5.36 10.74 -12.14
CA ALA A 423 -6.56 10.71 -12.96
C ALA A 423 -7.20 9.32 -12.97
N GLY A 424 -6.40 8.26 -13.10
CA GLY A 424 -6.85 6.88 -13.02
C GLY A 424 -7.49 6.55 -11.67
N THR A 425 -6.77 6.77 -10.56
CA THR A 425 -7.25 6.39 -9.22
C THR A 425 -8.44 7.22 -8.76
N SER A 426 -8.52 8.50 -9.13
CA SER A 426 -9.69 9.35 -8.88
C SER A 426 -10.82 9.16 -9.91
N GLY A 427 -10.59 8.38 -10.97
CA GLY A 427 -11.62 8.05 -11.94
C GLY A 427 -11.97 9.12 -12.96
N VAL A 428 -11.07 10.06 -13.19
CA VAL A 428 -11.24 11.14 -14.16
C VAL A 428 -11.03 10.61 -15.56
N LEU A 429 -12.03 10.83 -16.42
CA LEU A 429 -11.91 10.58 -17.86
C LEU A 429 -11.11 11.73 -18.48
N LEU A 430 -9.87 11.45 -18.87
CA LEU A 430 -9.03 12.39 -19.61
C LEU A 430 -9.43 12.43 -21.09
N PRO A 431 -9.19 13.54 -21.81
CA PRO A 431 -9.40 13.59 -23.25
C PRO A 431 -8.56 12.53 -24.00
N ASP A 432 -9.09 12.00 -25.11
CA ASP A 432 -8.44 10.99 -25.95
C ASP A 432 -7.03 11.42 -26.36
N GLU A 433 -6.88 12.66 -26.80
CA GLU A 433 -5.62 13.23 -27.26
C GLU A 433 -4.55 13.22 -26.17
N VAL A 434 -4.91 13.49 -24.91
CA VAL A 434 -3.96 13.48 -23.79
C VAL A 434 -3.42 12.07 -23.54
N LEU A 435 -4.30 11.06 -23.62
CA LEU A 435 -3.91 9.66 -23.43
C LEU A 435 -3.07 9.14 -24.60
N ILE A 436 -3.47 9.46 -25.83
CA ILE A 436 -2.75 9.05 -27.05
C ILE A 436 -1.37 9.70 -27.11
N ASP A 437 -1.27 11.00 -26.80
CA ASP A 437 0.01 11.71 -26.79
C ASP A 437 0.92 11.17 -25.69
N ALA A 438 0.39 10.87 -24.50
CA ALA A 438 1.16 10.22 -23.44
C ALA A 438 1.70 8.83 -23.84
N ILE A 439 0.92 8.03 -24.57
CA ILE A 439 1.40 6.74 -25.12
C ILE A 439 2.55 6.97 -26.12
N ARG A 440 2.42 7.96 -27.01
CA ARG A 440 3.46 8.31 -28.00
C ARG A 440 4.73 8.85 -27.35
N ASP A 441 4.59 9.60 -26.28
CA ASP A 441 5.69 10.20 -25.52
C ASP A 441 6.40 9.21 -24.57
N GLY A 442 6.01 7.92 -24.57
CA GLY A 442 6.66 6.88 -23.77
C GLY A 442 6.08 6.67 -22.36
N ASP A 443 5.00 7.37 -21.99
CA ASP A 443 4.28 7.18 -20.72
C ASP A 443 3.18 6.11 -20.82
N THR A 444 3.34 5.15 -21.73
CA THR A 444 2.37 4.11 -22.10
C THR A 444 1.71 3.43 -20.91
N LEU A 445 2.49 2.98 -19.92
CA LEU A 445 1.96 2.28 -18.74
C LEU A 445 1.06 3.20 -17.90
N ALA A 446 1.47 4.46 -17.69
CA ALA A 446 0.69 5.41 -16.90
C ALA A 446 -0.59 5.83 -17.64
N ALA A 447 -0.52 6.02 -18.96
CA ALA A 447 -1.67 6.37 -19.79
C ALA A 447 -2.70 5.23 -19.86
N LEU A 448 -2.24 3.99 -20.05
CA LEU A 448 -3.11 2.81 -20.03
C LEU A 448 -3.71 2.56 -18.65
N ALA A 449 -2.95 2.75 -17.58
CA ALA A 449 -3.48 2.70 -16.22
C ALA A 449 -4.57 3.77 -15.99
N ALA A 450 -4.33 5.01 -16.44
CA ALA A 450 -5.31 6.09 -16.36
C ALA A 450 -6.61 5.75 -17.11
N ALA A 451 -6.47 5.30 -18.36
CA ALA A 451 -7.60 4.91 -19.21
C ALA A 451 -8.36 3.70 -18.62
N GLY A 452 -7.66 2.69 -18.15
CA GLY A 452 -8.23 1.47 -17.58
C GLY A 452 -8.96 1.71 -16.27
N LEU A 453 -8.33 2.36 -15.29
CA LEU A 453 -8.92 2.65 -13.98
C LEU A 453 -10.15 3.57 -14.09
N SER A 454 -10.12 4.55 -15.00
CA SER A 454 -11.25 5.45 -15.24
C SER A 454 -12.39 4.82 -16.03
N GLY A 455 -12.16 3.68 -16.69
CA GLY A 455 -13.16 3.05 -17.57
C GLY A 455 -13.32 3.74 -18.90
N HIS A 456 -12.24 4.30 -19.43
CA HIS A 456 -12.24 5.08 -20.66
C HIS A 456 -12.58 4.22 -21.89
N ALA A 457 -13.49 4.70 -22.74
CA ALA A 457 -13.88 3.99 -23.98
C ALA A 457 -12.71 3.79 -24.96
N LEU A 458 -11.67 4.62 -24.85
CA LEU A 458 -10.43 4.51 -25.61
C LEU A 458 -9.75 3.15 -25.42
N VAL A 459 -9.90 2.50 -24.26
CA VAL A 459 -9.30 1.18 -24.00
C VAL A 459 -9.75 0.15 -25.05
N ALA A 460 -11.03 0.14 -25.42
CA ALA A 460 -11.53 -0.77 -26.47
C ALA A 460 -10.88 -0.48 -27.83
N ARG A 461 -10.79 0.81 -28.19
CA ARG A 461 -10.17 1.24 -29.44
C ARG A 461 -8.68 0.90 -29.49
N LEU A 462 -7.94 1.07 -28.40
CA LEU A 462 -6.51 0.73 -28.33
C LEU A 462 -6.26 -0.77 -28.43
N ALA A 463 -7.16 -1.59 -27.90
CA ALA A 463 -7.06 -3.05 -28.01
C ALA A 463 -7.24 -3.54 -29.46
N ASP A 464 -8.15 -2.91 -30.20
CA ASP A 464 -8.53 -3.30 -31.57
C ASP A 464 -7.67 -2.63 -32.67
N ASP A 465 -6.89 -1.60 -32.35
CA ASP A 465 -6.10 -0.85 -33.34
C ASP A 465 -4.81 -1.60 -33.73
N GLU A 466 -4.86 -2.33 -34.86
CA GLU A 466 -3.75 -3.12 -35.39
C GLU A 466 -2.48 -2.30 -35.72
N SER A 467 -2.58 -0.97 -35.82
CA SER A 467 -1.42 -0.10 -36.07
C SER A 467 -0.54 0.13 -34.82
N LEU A 468 -1.06 -0.15 -33.63
CA LEU A 468 -0.35 0.00 -32.37
C LEU A 468 0.56 -1.20 -32.07
N ALA A 469 1.60 -0.96 -31.27
CA ALA A 469 2.48 -2.00 -30.77
C ALA A 469 1.71 -3.05 -29.95
N GLU A 470 2.15 -4.31 -30.02
CA GLU A 470 1.52 -5.44 -29.32
C GLU A 470 1.37 -5.20 -27.82
N ASP A 471 2.38 -4.59 -27.18
CA ASP A 471 2.33 -4.28 -25.75
C ASP A 471 1.19 -3.32 -25.38
N VAL A 472 0.89 -2.33 -26.23
CA VAL A 472 -0.19 -1.37 -26.01
C VAL A 472 -1.54 -2.08 -26.16
N ARG A 473 -1.71 -2.83 -27.25
CA ARG A 473 -2.95 -3.58 -27.52
C ARG A 473 -3.22 -4.62 -26.45
N GLY A 474 -2.20 -5.38 -26.07
CA GLY A 474 -2.29 -6.44 -25.07
C GLY A 474 -2.61 -5.91 -23.67
N ALA A 475 -2.04 -4.76 -23.30
CA ALA A 475 -2.36 -4.07 -22.05
C ALA A 475 -3.77 -3.46 -22.05
N ALA A 476 -4.22 -2.89 -23.17
CA ALA A 476 -5.61 -2.44 -23.31
C ALA A 476 -6.59 -3.62 -23.22
N ALA A 477 -6.29 -4.75 -23.88
CA ALA A 477 -7.07 -5.98 -23.79
C ALA A 477 -7.07 -6.57 -22.37
N TRP A 478 -5.97 -6.45 -21.62
CA TRP A 478 -5.93 -6.82 -20.20
C TRP A 478 -6.94 -6.00 -19.39
N TRP A 479 -7.02 -4.69 -19.63
CA TRP A 479 -8.00 -3.83 -18.96
C TRP A 479 -9.45 -4.20 -19.28
N LEU A 480 -9.76 -4.53 -20.55
CA LEU A 480 -11.10 -4.98 -20.93
C LEU A 480 -11.52 -6.27 -20.20
N ARG A 481 -10.58 -7.21 -19.97
CA ARG A 481 -10.86 -8.46 -19.25
C ARG A 481 -10.99 -8.27 -17.74
N ASN A 482 -10.17 -7.39 -17.15
CA ASN A 482 -10.10 -7.24 -15.70
C ASN A 482 -11.10 -6.20 -15.15
N GLY A 483 -11.51 -5.21 -15.96
CA GLY A 483 -12.44 -4.15 -15.55
C GLY A 483 -11.76 -2.90 -15.00
N THR A 484 -12.56 -1.94 -14.52
CA THR A 484 -12.12 -0.57 -14.15
C THR A 484 -11.66 -0.47 -12.69
N ARG A 485 -11.46 0.72 -12.13
CA ARG A 485 -11.19 0.85 -10.68
C ARG A 485 -12.25 0.17 -9.82
N VAL A 486 -11.83 -0.37 -8.69
CA VAL A 486 -12.68 -0.94 -7.64
C VAL A 486 -12.72 0.04 -6.47
N VAL A 487 -13.92 0.46 -6.09
CA VAL A 487 -14.18 1.32 -4.94
C VAL A 487 -15.21 0.61 -4.05
N ASP A 488 -15.06 0.77 -2.75
CA ASP A 488 -16.12 0.42 -1.82
C ASP A 488 -17.04 1.64 -1.69
N PRO A 489 -18.38 1.45 -1.72
CA PRO A 489 -19.30 2.58 -1.58
C PRO A 489 -19.09 3.28 -0.24
N ALA A 490 -19.12 4.61 -0.24
CA ALA A 490 -19.30 5.36 0.99
C ALA A 490 -20.67 4.99 1.57
N VAL A 491 -20.71 4.64 2.85
CA VAL A 491 -21.93 4.24 3.57
C VAL A 491 -22.79 5.45 3.91
#